data_AF-A0AA86SFT3-F1
#
_entry.id   AF-A0AA86SFT3-F1
#
_cell.length_a   1.000
_cell.length_b   1.000
_cell.length_c   1.000
_cell.angle_alpha   90.00
_cell.angle_beta   90.00
_cell.angle_gamma   90.00
#
_symmetry.space_group_name_H-M   'P 1'
#
loop_
_entity.id
_entity.type
_entity.pdbx_description
1 polymer ?
#
loop_
_entity_poly.entity_id
_entity_poly.type
_entity_poly.pdbx_seq_one_letter_code
_entity_poly.pdbx_strand_id
1 'polypeptide(L)'
;MAAEKAVKVIGQGYDLCKDIRFSACKSRLIEIGRKHTRDLVFPGGVVVDDVPNSIKCDKGERTRFHSDVLPFNQMSEHFNKQLSLSGKIPTGQFNTMFNMKNGWATDAASTKNLAYDGCIEILKSIDAFWFIEKYGTHIIVGVQMGGKDVIHIKQTKNSDFTPIEVQKLLKQLADGRFSEVSNQSSTVNPADKLRKLKDNHGQRNKPNPAAGRPVLRSHSKNDDIVSISVRRGGIDNGQSYNKWLSTISQCPNVISMSFVPITSLLNSVPGNGFLSHAVNLYLRCE
;
A
#
# COMPACT_ATOMS: atom_id res chain seq x y z
N MET A 1 -10.42 -29.13 7.03
CA MET A 1 -10.36 -29.59 5.61
C MET A 1 -9.14 -29.00 4.87
N ALA A 2 -8.91 -29.33 3.59
CA ALA A 2 -7.77 -28.79 2.81
C ALA A 2 -7.80 -27.25 2.68
N ALA A 3 -8.99 -26.66 2.55
CA ALA A 3 -9.20 -25.22 2.49
C ALA A 3 -8.76 -24.50 3.79
N GLU A 4 -9.19 -24.97 4.95
CA GLU A 4 -8.72 -24.45 6.25
C GLU A 4 -7.21 -24.61 6.41
N LYS A 5 -6.64 -25.76 5.99
CA LYS A 5 -5.19 -25.98 6.04
C LYS A 5 -4.46 -24.97 5.16
N ALA A 6 -4.95 -24.69 3.95
CA ALA A 6 -4.37 -23.69 3.05
C ALA A 6 -4.30 -22.31 3.71
N VAL A 7 -5.40 -21.85 4.32
CA VAL A 7 -5.43 -20.57 5.06
C VAL A 7 -4.46 -20.60 6.26
N LYS A 8 -4.43 -21.72 7.00
CA LYS A 8 -3.62 -21.85 8.22
C LYS A 8 -2.11 -21.90 7.94
N VAL A 9 -1.65 -22.37 6.79
CA VAL A 9 -0.21 -22.48 6.48
C VAL A 9 0.41 -21.19 5.98
N ILE A 10 -0.38 -20.18 5.62
CA ILE A 10 0.13 -18.88 5.17
C ILE A 10 1.03 -18.29 6.26
N GLY A 11 2.21 -17.80 5.88
CA GLY A 11 3.21 -17.26 6.81
C GLY A 11 4.03 -18.31 7.57
N GLN A 12 3.88 -19.61 7.27
CA GLN A 12 4.77 -20.66 7.76
C GLN A 12 6.01 -20.81 6.88
N GLY A 13 7.14 -21.18 7.50
CA GLY A 13 8.31 -21.62 6.75
C GLY A 13 8.01 -22.93 6.00
N TYR A 14 8.78 -23.22 4.95
CA TYR A 14 8.57 -24.40 4.12
C TYR A 14 9.89 -25.08 3.75
N ASP A 15 9.90 -26.41 3.75
CA ASP A 15 11.07 -27.22 3.36
C ASP A 15 10.96 -27.65 1.89
N LEU A 16 11.70 -26.95 1.02
CA LEU A 16 11.69 -27.16 -0.43
C LEU A 16 12.29 -28.51 -0.88
N CYS A 17 13.02 -29.19 0.00
CA CYS A 17 13.52 -30.54 -0.27
C CYS A 17 12.40 -31.59 -0.17
N LYS A 18 11.22 -31.21 0.33
CA LYS A 18 10.02 -32.06 0.35
C LYS A 18 9.06 -31.64 -0.76
N ASP A 19 8.27 -32.61 -1.21
CA ASP A 19 7.17 -32.38 -2.14
C ASP A 19 6.14 -31.35 -1.62
N ILE A 20 5.40 -30.70 -2.51
CA ILE A 20 4.42 -29.64 -2.20
C ILE A 20 3.22 -30.23 -1.46
N ARG A 21 3.32 -30.31 -0.14
CA ARG A 21 2.32 -30.86 0.77
C ARG A 21 2.29 -30.03 2.05
N PHE A 22 1.11 -29.83 2.61
CA PHE A 22 0.94 -29.13 3.89
C PHE A 22 1.79 -29.74 5.04
N SER A 23 2.16 -31.02 4.94
CA SER A 23 3.01 -31.70 5.93
C SER A 23 4.45 -31.20 5.97
N ALA A 24 4.93 -30.49 4.94
CA ALA A 24 6.28 -29.96 4.88
C ALA A 24 6.40 -28.51 5.39
N CYS A 25 5.27 -27.89 5.76
CA CYS A 25 5.25 -26.61 6.45
C CYS A 25 5.95 -26.73 7.83
N LYS A 26 6.66 -25.67 8.21
CA LYS A 26 7.44 -25.55 9.46
C LYS A 26 6.79 -24.52 10.38
N SER A 27 7.55 -24.04 11.37
CA SER A 27 7.07 -23.00 12.27
C SER A 27 6.64 -21.74 11.52
N ARG A 28 5.68 -21.03 12.12
CA ARG A 28 5.20 -19.74 11.62
C ARG A 28 6.33 -18.73 11.73
N LEU A 29 6.71 -18.15 10.59
CA LEU A 29 7.70 -17.08 10.51
C LEU A 29 7.02 -15.71 10.57
N ILE A 30 5.73 -15.67 10.23
CA ILE A 30 4.98 -14.43 10.10
C ILE A 30 3.61 -14.54 10.78
N GLU A 31 3.36 -13.63 11.73
CA GLU A 31 2.03 -13.44 12.31
C GLU A 31 1.11 -12.73 11.31
N ILE A 32 -0.08 -13.29 11.15
CA ILE A 32 -1.16 -12.71 10.34
C ILE A 32 -2.18 -12.14 11.33
N GLY A 33 -2.35 -10.82 11.31
CA GLY A 33 -3.26 -10.13 12.22
C GLY A 33 -4.71 -10.58 12.05
N ARG A 34 -5.40 -10.80 13.18
CA ARG A 34 -6.81 -11.23 13.23
C ARG A 34 -7.81 -10.10 13.50
N LYS A 35 -7.39 -8.83 13.34
CA LYS A 35 -8.20 -7.67 13.73
C LYS A 35 -9.51 -7.55 12.93
N HIS A 36 -9.50 -7.98 11.68
CA HIS A 36 -10.68 -8.03 10.81
C HIS A 36 -10.69 -9.35 10.04
N THR A 37 -11.75 -10.13 10.21
CA THR A 37 -11.93 -11.45 9.59
C THR A 37 -13.22 -11.50 8.78
N ARG A 38 -13.29 -12.48 7.87
CA ARG A 38 -14.45 -12.81 7.05
C ARG A 38 -14.46 -14.30 6.71
N ASP A 39 -15.60 -14.78 6.28
CA ASP A 39 -15.72 -16.15 5.80
C ASP A 39 -15.27 -16.23 4.32
N LEU A 40 -14.46 -17.24 4.01
CA LEU A 40 -14.06 -17.57 2.64
C LEU A 40 -14.84 -18.78 2.14
N VAL A 41 -15.66 -18.56 1.11
CA VAL A 41 -16.37 -19.63 0.40
C VAL A 41 -15.49 -20.19 -0.72
N PHE A 42 -15.26 -21.50 -0.73
CA PHE A 42 -14.54 -22.24 -1.76
C PHE A 42 -15.53 -22.96 -2.71
N PRO A 43 -15.10 -23.33 -3.93
CA PRO A 43 -15.91 -24.13 -4.83
C PRO A 43 -16.43 -25.41 -4.15
N GLY A 44 -17.68 -25.78 -4.44
CA GLY A 44 -18.36 -26.89 -3.77
C GLY A 44 -19.04 -26.53 -2.44
N GLY A 45 -19.11 -25.24 -2.07
CA GLY A 45 -19.85 -24.76 -0.90
C GLY A 45 -19.10 -24.87 0.43
N VAL A 46 -17.81 -25.21 0.39
CA VAL A 46 -16.96 -25.26 1.59
C VAL A 46 -16.71 -23.85 2.09
N VAL A 47 -17.03 -23.58 3.35
CA VAL A 47 -16.78 -22.28 4.00
C VAL A 47 -15.62 -22.45 4.98
N VAL A 48 -14.70 -21.49 4.96
CA VAL A 48 -13.66 -21.34 5.99
C VAL A 48 -13.93 -20.05 6.72
N ASP A 49 -14.27 -20.14 8.00
CA ASP A 49 -14.67 -19.00 8.81
C ASP A 49 -13.44 -18.25 9.36
N ASP A 50 -13.67 -17.02 9.83
CA ASP A 50 -12.68 -16.21 10.56
C ASP A 50 -11.34 -16.01 9.83
N VAL A 51 -11.38 -15.93 8.50
CA VAL A 51 -10.19 -15.69 7.70
C VAL A 51 -9.84 -14.21 7.72
N PRO A 52 -8.62 -13.83 8.13
CA PRO A 52 -8.15 -12.44 8.03
C PRO A 52 -8.47 -11.81 6.67
N ASN A 53 -9.00 -10.59 6.66
CA ASN A 53 -9.34 -9.87 5.41
C ASN A 53 -8.14 -9.69 4.47
N SER A 54 -6.93 -9.73 5.03
CA SER A 54 -5.65 -9.73 4.32
C SER A 54 -5.48 -10.92 3.35
N ILE A 55 -6.13 -12.04 3.64
CA ILE A 55 -6.14 -13.27 2.86
C ILE A 55 -7.27 -13.15 1.81
N LYS A 56 -6.89 -12.75 0.60
CA LYS A 56 -7.79 -12.70 -0.57
C LYS A 56 -7.84 -14.04 -1.27
N CYS A 57 -8.91 -14.34 -1.99
CA CYS A 57 -9.13 -15.65 -2.57
C CYS A 57 -9.79 -15.46 -3.94
N ASP A 58 -9.01 -15.52 -5.00
CA ASP A 58 -9.44 -15.20 -6.37
C ASP A 58 -10.18 -16.36 -7.03
N LYS A 59 -10.98 -16.13 -8.08
CA LYS A 59 -11.57 -17.23 -8.86
C LYS A 59 -10.43 -17.92 -9.60
N GLY A 60 -10.19 -19.19 -9.29
CA GLY A 60 -9.12 -19.90 -9.96
C GLY A 60 -9.47 -20.23 -11.41
N GLU A 61 -8.44 -20.60 -12.16
CA GLU A 61 -8.48 -20.81 -13.61
C GLU A 61 -7.99 -22.22 -13.93
N ARG A 62 -8.55 -22.81 -15.00
CA ARG A 62 -8.04 -24.04 -15.59
C ARG A 62 -7.00 -23.69 -16.65
N THR A 63 -5.77 -24.13 -16.46
CA THR A 63 -4.68 -23.88 -17.40
C THR A 63 -4.03 -25.20 -17.78
N ARG A 64 -3.98 -25.48 -19.09
CA ARG A 64 -3.15 -26.55 -19.63
C ARG A 64 -1.75 -26.02 -19.88
N PHE A 65 -0.75 -26.82 -19.58
CA PHE A 65 0.65 -26.50 -19.79
C PHE A 65 1.39 -27.76 -20.23
N HIS A 66 2.41 -27.56 -21.04
CA HIS A 66 3.36 -28.60 -21.39
C HIS A 66 4.77 -28.05 -21.29
N SER A 67 5.74 -28.92 -21.12
CA SER A 67 7.15 -28.59 -21.28
C SER A 67 7.65 -29.03 -22.64
N ASP A 68 8.77 -28.45 -23.05
CA ASP A 68 9.62 -29.08 -24.05
C ASP A 68 10.30 -30.33 -23.46
N VAL A 69 10.93 -31.12 -24.32
CA VAL A 69 11.78 -32.25 -23.91
C VAL A 69 13.15 -31.69 -23.52
N LEU A 70 13.44 -31.66 -22.22
CA LEU A 70 14.64 -31.00 -21.69
C LEU A 70 15.55 -31.99 -20.94
N PRO A 71 16.88 -31.78 -20.96
CA PRO A 71 17.81 -32.49 -20.08
C PRO A 71 17.53 -32.21 -18.60
N PHE A 72 17.95 -33.11 -17.71
CA PHE A 72 17.69 -33.04 -16.26
C PHE A 72 17.89 -31.65 -15.65
N ASN A 73 19.06 -31.05 -15.85
CA ASN A 73 19.41 -29.76 -15.26
C ASN A 73 18.52 -28.61 -15.77
N GLN A 74 18.13 -28.64 -17.04
CA GLN A 74 17.26 -27.62 -17.62
C GLN A 74 15.82 -27.80 -17.13
N MET A 75 15.35 -29.05 -17.01
CA MET A 75 14.03 -29.33 -16.45
C MET A 75 13.97 -28.97 -14.96
N SER A 76 15.02 -29.26 -14.19
CA SER A 76 15.09 -28.85 -12.78
C SER A 76 15.07 -27.33 -12.65
N GLU A 77 15.82 -26.61 -13.49
CA GLU A 77 15.81 -25.15 -13.49
C GLU A 77 14.43 -24.59 -13.90
N HIS A 78 13.75 -25.23 -14.85
CA HIS A 78 12.38 -24.90 -15.25
C HIS A 78 11.38 -25.03 -14.08
N PHE A 79 11.41 -26.16 -13.36
CA PHE A 79 10.60 -26.34 -12.15
C PHE A 79 10.94 -25.32 -11.06
N ASN A 80 12.22 -25.03 -10.85
CA ASN A 80 12.65 -24.03 -9.88
C ASN A 80 12.10 -22.64 -10.22
N LYS A 81 12.15 -22.24 -11.49
CA LYS A 81 11.59 -20.96 -11.96
C LYS A 81 10.08 -20.85 -11.70
N GLN A 82 9.33 -21.94 -11.87
CA GLN A 82 7.90 -21.97 -11.54
C GLN A 82 7.62 -21.72 -10.05
N LEU A 83 8.55 -22.10 -9.18
CA LEU A 83 8.51 -21.84 -7.73
C LEU A 83 9.23 -20.54 -7.33
N SER A 84 9.60 -19.69 -8.29
CA SER A 84 10.38 -18.47 -8.06
C SER A 84 11.76 -18.69 -7.43
N LEU A 85 12.34 -19.87 -7.64
CA LEU A 85 13.69 -20.25 -7.21
C LEU A 85 14.68 -20.14 -8.37
N SER A 86 15.96 -19.95 -8.05
CA SER A 86 17.05 -19.95 -9.04
C SER A 86 17.97 -21.16 -8.86
N GLY A 87 18.67 -21.53 -9.93
CA GLY A 87 19.64 -22.63 -9.92
C GLY A 87 19.08 -23.97 -10.37
N LYS A 88 19.94 -25.00 -10.31
CA LYS A 88 19.75 -26.32 -10.94
C LYS A 88 19.56 -27.47 -9.95
N ILE A 89 19.48 -27.16 -8.66
CA ILE A 89 19.26 -28.18 -7.62
C ILE A 89 17.77 -28.55 -7.64
N PRO A 90 17.42 -29.82 -7.80
CA PRO A 90 16.03 -30.24 -7.90
C PRO A 90 15.31 -30.11 -6.55
N THR A 91 14.07 -29.62 -6.60
CA THR A 91 13.17 -29.55 -5.44
C THR A 91 12.53 -30.90 -5.17
N GLY A 92 11.95 -31.07 -3.98
CA GLY A 92 11.20 -32.28 -3.65
C GLY A 92 9.99 -32.51 -4.57
N GLN A 93 9.41 -31.44 -5.13
CA GLN A 93 8.34 -31.52 -6.13
C GLN A 93 8.85 -32.13 -7.43
N PHE A 94 9.97 -31.62 -7.96
CA PHE A 94 10.60 -32.18 -9.15
C PHE A 94 10.91 -33.66 -8.96
N ASN A 95 11.50 -34.02 -7.81
CA ASN A 95 11.84 -35.40 -7.52
C ASN A 95 10.60 -36.30 -7.46
N THR A 96 9.50 -35.80 -6.90
CA THR A 96 8.26 -36.55 -6.81
C THR A 96 7.61 -36.73 -8.18
N MET A 97 7.55 -35.67 -8.98
CA MET A 97 6.94 -35.68 -10.32
C MET A 97 7.62 -36.65 -11.29
N PHE A 98 8.95 -36.76 -11.23
CA PHE A 98 9.71 -37.67 -12.08
C PHE A 98 10.19 -38.94 -11.36
N ASN A 99 9.70 -39.21 -10.15
CA ASN A 99 10.03 -40.39 -9.35
C ASN A 99 11.55 -40.57 -9.12
N MET A 100 12.27 -39.47 -8.91
CA MET A 100 13.69 -39.42 -8.56
C MET A 100 13.86 -39.74 -7.07
N LYS A 101 14.63 -40.77 -6.77
CA LYS A 101 14.77 -41.33 -5.41
C LYS A 101 16.21 -41.37 -4.91
N ASN A 102 17.19 -41.12 -5.76
CA ASN A 102 18.60 -41.20 -5.41
C ASN A 102 19.14 -39.82 -5.06
N GLY A 103 20.45 -39.73 -4.84
CA GLY A 103 21.13 -38.42 -4.80
C GLY A 103 20.97 -37.71 -6.15
N TRP A 104 20.72 -36.40 -6.13
CA TRP A 104 20.41 -35.64 -7.34
C TRP A 104 21.48 -35.75 -8.43
N ALA A 105 22.76 -35.91 -8.07
CA ALA A 105 23.85 -36.11 -9.03
C ALA A 105 23.74 -37.47 -9.76
N THR A 106 23.35 -38.52 -9.03
CA THR A 106 23.11 -39.86 -9.58
C THR A 106 21.91 -39.85 -10.52
N ASP A 107 20.81 -39.22 -10.12
CA ASP A 107 19.61 -39.11 -10.94
C ASP A 107 19.84 -38.21 -12.17
N ALA A 108 20.64 -37.16 -12.05
CA ALA A 108 21.04 -36.33 -13.18
C ALA A 108 21.90 -37.11 -14.20
N ALA A 109 22.80 -37.99 -13.73
CA ALA A 109 23.67 -38.78 -14.61
C ALA A 109 22.92 -39.90 -15.33
N SER A 110 21.90 -40.49 -14.71
CA SER A 110 21.10 -41.58 -15.27
C SER A 110 19.93 -41.09 -16.15
N THR A 111 19.60 -39.81 -16.10
CA THR A 111 18.46 -39.22 -16.81
C THR A 111 18.89 -38.46 -18.05
N LYS A 112 18.48 -38.95 -19.23
CA LYS A 112 18.77 -38.29 -20.51
C LYS A 112 17.89 -37.06 -20.74
N ASN A 113 16.57 -37.26 -20.72
CA ASN A 113 15.57 -36.22 -21.03
C ASN A 113 14.33 -36.40 -20.15
N LEU A 114 13.64 -35.30 -19.89
CA LEU A 114 12.40 -35.23 -19.13
C LEU A 114 11.40 -34.36 -19.90
N ALA A 115 10.12 -34.65 -19.76
CA ALA A 115 9.02 -33.87 -20.32
C ALA A 115 7.74 -34.12 -19.51
N TYR A 116 6.83 -33.15 -19.50
CA TYR A 116 5.49 -33.30 -18.92
C TYR A 116 4.45 -32.49 -19.69
N ASP A 117 3.20 -32.97 -19.67
CA ASP A 117 2.01 -32.26 -20.12
C ASP A 117 0.97 -32.42 -19.01
N GLY A 118 0.32 -31.34 -18.63
CA GLY A 118 -0.56 -31.30 -17.49
C GLY A 118 -1.64 -30.23 -17.62
N CYS A 119 -2.67 -30.38 -16.80
CA CYS A 119 -3.72 -29.40 -16.64
C CYS A 119 -3.89 -29.13 -15.15
N ILE A 120 -3.76 -27.86 -14.76
CA ILE A 120 -4.01 -27.42 -13.39
C ILE A 120 -5.36 -26.73 -13.39
N GLU A 121 -6.21 -27.12 -12.45
CA GLU A 121 -7.40 -26.37 -12.09
C GLU A 121 -7.11 -25.66 -10.77
N ILE A 122 -6.83 -24.37 -10.85
CA ILE A 122 -6.77 -23.54 -9.65
C ILE A 122 -8.21 -23.32 -9.23
N LEU A 123 -8.53 -23.61 -7.97
CA LEU A 123 -9.86 -23.33 -7.43
C LEU A 123 -9.91 -21.90 -6.89
N LYS A 124 -8.85 -21.43 -6.20
CA LYS A 124 -8.61 -20.03 -5.80
C LYS A 124 -7.13 -19.73 -5.49
N SER A 125 -6.68 -18.48 -5.68
CA SER A 125 -5.33 -17.97 -5.35
C SER A 125 -5.36 -16.92 -4.24
N ILE A 126 -4.38 -16.93 -3.33
CA ILE A 126 -4.37 -16.15 -2.09
C ILE A 126 -2.99 -15.58 -1.82
N ASP A 127 -2.61 -14.33 -2.19
CA ASP A 127 -1.31 -13.79 -1.73
C ASP A 127 -1.09 -12.25 -1.80
N ALA A 128 -1.54 -11.53 -2.83
CA ALA A 128 -1.00 -10.19 -3.11
C ALA A 128 -1.43 -9.05 -2.16
N PHE A 129 -2.64 -9.09 -1.61
CA PHE A 129 -3.16 -8.01 -0.76
C PHE A 129 -2.55 -8.01 0.64
N TRP A 130 -2.28 -9.19 1.18
CA TRP A 130 -1.58 -9.36 2.45
C TRP A 130 -0.20 -8.69 2.42
N PHE A 131 0.52 -8.79 1.31
CA PHE A 131 1.80 -8.13 1.12
C PHE A 131 1.68 -6.60 1.23
N ILE A 132 0.67 -6.02 0.57
CA ILE A 132 0.44 -4.56 0.56
C ILE A 132 0.07 -4.06 1.96
N GLU A 133 -0.81 -4.75 2.69
CA GLU A 133 -1.17 -4.34 4.05
C GLU A 133 0.02 -4.38 5.02
N LYS A 134 0.90 -5.37 4.86
CA LYS A 134 2.04 -5.55 5.78
C LYS A 134 3.20 -4.61 5.45
N TYR A 135 3.55 -4.45 4.18
CA TYR A 135 4.77 -3.76 3.76
C TYR A 135 4.51 -2.39 3.12
N GLY A 136 3.25 -2.05 2.84
CA GLY A 136 2.87 -0.87 2.09
C GLY A 136 3.09 -1.02 0.59
N THR A 137 2.71 0.01 -0.17
CA THR A 137 2.86 0.05 -1.63
C THR A 137 4.19 0.64 -2.07
N HIS A 138 4.81 1.46 -1.22
CA HIS A 138 6.00 2.23 -1.55
C HIS A 138 7.00 2.24 -0.39
N ILE A 139 8.27 2.39 -0.74
CA ILE A 139 9.37 2.54 0.21
C ILE A 139 9.79 3.99 0.26
N ILE A 140 10.02 4.50 1.47
CA ILE A 140 10.55 5.83 1.70
C ILE A 140 12.04 5.83 1.33
N VAL A 141 12.43 6.65 0.36
CA VAL A 141 13.84 6.82 -0.08
C VAL A 141 14.41 8.19 0.27
N GLY A 142 13.58 9.09 0.79
CA GLY A 142 14.03 10.39 1.27
C GLY A 142 13.03 11.00 2.24
N VAL A 143 13.52 11.70 3.25
CA VAL A 143 12.71 12.41 4.26
C VAL A 143 13.29 13.80 4.47
N GLN A 144 12.43 14.82 4.45
CA GLN A 144 12.79 16.18 4.84
C GLN A 144 12.10 16.52 6.15
N MET A 145 12.89 17.02 7.11
CA MET A 145 12.44 17.42 8.45
C MET A 145 12.47 18.94 8.58
N GLY A 146 11.49 19.50 9.28
CA GLY A 146 11.44 20.94 9.54
C GLY A 146 10.05 21.40 9.92
N GLY A 147 9.69 22.61 9.49
CA GLY A 147 8.34 23.14 9.61
C GLY A 147 7.81 23.58 8.25
N LYS A 148 6.52 23.36 8.02
CA LYS A 148 5.83 23.67 6.78
C LYS A 148 4.45 24.24 7.11
N ASP A 149 4.22 25.49 6.72
CA ASP A 149 2.94 26.17 6.83
C ASP A 149 2.40 26.44 5.43
N VAL A 150 1.24 25.86 5.10
CA VAL A 150 0.67 25.93 3.75
C VAL A 150 -0.80 26.32 3.83
N ILE A 151 -1.17 27.27 2.98
CA ILE A 151 -2.56 27.63 2.72
C ILE A 151 -2.99 27.06 1.37
N HIS A 152 -4.11 26.35 1.39
CA HIS A 152 -4.75 25.77 0.21
C HIS A 152 -6.08 26.47 -0.02
N ILE A 153 -6.50 26.54 -1.27
CA ILE A 153 -7.87 26.88 -1.65
C ILE A 153 -8.48 25.69 -2.36
N LYS A 154 -9.69 25.32 -1.94
CA LYS A 154 -10.56 24.37 -2.63
C LYS A 154 -11.73 25.16 -3.20
N GLN A 155 -11.86 25.15 -4.52
CA GLN A 155 -13.00 25.70 -5.24
C GLN A 155 -13.93 24.55 -5.66
N THR A 156 -15.25 24.73 -5.52
CA THR A 156 -16.25 23.77 -6.01
C THR A 156 -16.61 24.06 -7.46
N LYS A 157 -17.20 23.07 -8.15
CA LYS A 157 -17.61 23.21 -9.55
C LYS A 157 -18.69 24.28 -9.80
N ASN A 158 -19.41 24.67 -8.74
CA ASN A 158 -20.52 25.62 -8.81
C ASN A 158 -20.06 27.05 -8.52
N SER A 159 -18.75 27.26 -8.35
CA SER A 159 -18.18 28.58 -8.06
C SER A 159 -17.98 29.35 -9.36
N ASP A 160 -18.41 30.62 -9.36
CA ASP A 160 -18.26 31.52 -10.51
C ASP A 160 -16.86 32.17 -10.59
N PHE A 161 -15.99 31.89 -9.62
CA PHE A 161 -14.65 32.47 -9.60
C PHE A 161 -13.79 31.94 -10.76
N THR A 162 -13.13 32.84 -11.45
CA THR A 162 -12.11 32.49 -12.44
C THR A 162 -10.82 32.01 -11.76
N PRO A 163 -9.97 31.24 -12.45
CA PRO A 163 -8.66 30.84 -11.93
C PRO A 163 -7.80 32.04 -11.45
N ILE A 164 -7.91 33.19 -12.12
CA ILE A 164 -7.19 34.42 -11.76
C ILE A 164 -7.68 34.98 -10.42
N GLU A 165 -9.00 34.99 -10.19
CA GLU A 165 -9.56 35.48 -8.93
C GLU A 165 -9.22 34.54 -7.77
N VAL A 166 -9.22 33.23 -7.99
CA VAL A 166 -8.76 32.25 -7.01
C VAL A 166 -7.27 32.46 -6.68
N GLN A 167 -6.43 32.70 -7.68
CA GLN A 167 -5.02 32.97 -7.48
C GLN A 167 -4.79 34.29 -6.71
N LYS A 168 -5.55 35.33 -7.04
CA LYS A 168 -5.50 36.62 -6.33
C LYS A 168 -5.92 36.47 -4.87
N LEU A 169 -6.98 35.69 -4.61
CA LEU A 169 -7.44 35.38 -3.26
C LEU A 169 -6.38 34.59 -2.48
N LEU A 170 -5.76 33.57 -3.08
CA LEU A 170 -4.67 32.80 -2.47
C LEU A 170 -3.52 33.72 -2.05
N LYS A 171 -3.09 34.60 -2.95
CA LYS A 171 -2.03 35.58 -2.68
C LYS A 171 -2.41 36.48 -1.50
N GLN A 172 -3.61 37.04 -1.49
CA GLN A 172 -4.07 37.92 -0.39
C GLN A 172 -4.12 37.22 0.97
N LEU A 173 -4.52 35.95 0.99
CA LEU A 173 -4.55 35.15 2.22
C LEU A 173 -3.14 34.76 2.67
N ALA A 174 -2.25 34.41 1.73
CA ALA A 174 -0.84 34.10 2.01
C ALA A 174 -0.09 35.34 2.55
N ASP A 175 -0.23 36.49 1.87
CA ASP A 175 0.36 37.76 2.29
C ASP A 175 -0.10 38.13 3.72
N GLY A 176 -1.38 37.90 4.04
CA GLY A 176 -1.90 38.13 5.40
C GLY A 176 -1.37 37.13 6.44
N ARG A 177 -1.19 35.86 6.06
CA ARG A 177 -0.77 34.79 6.98
C ARG A 177 0.73 34.83 7.28
N PHE A 178 1.54 35.16 6.29
CA PHE A 178 3.00 35.11 6.35
C PHE A 178 3.66 36.47 6.54
N SER A 179 2.89 37.55 6.70
CA SER A 179 3.43 38.89 6.97
C SER A 179 4.21 38.95 8.28
N GLU A 180 5.32 39.69 8.25
CA GLU A 180 6.25 39.86 9.36
C GLU A 180 5.81 40.90 10.39
N VAL A 181 4.85 41.78 10.04
CA VAL A 181 4.51 42.95 10.85
C VAL A 181 3.63 42.55 12.02
N SER A 182 4.24 42.45 13.20
CA SER A 182 3.57 42.37 14.50
C SER A 182 2.94 43.71 14.87
N ASN A 183 1.91 44.16 14.16
CA ASN A 183 1.10 45.26 14.67
C ASN A 183 0.09 44.68 15.68
N GLN A 184 0.40 44.92 16.96
CA GLN A 184 -0.60 44.98 18.01
C GLN A 184 -1.78 45.81 17.50
N SER A 185 -3.01 45.35 17.74
CA SER A 185 -4.26 45.95 17.24
C SER A 185 -4.54 45.74 15.74
N SER A 186 -5.00 44.53 15.39
CA SER A 186 -6.23 44.35 14.60
C SER A 186 -6.62 42.88 14.61
N THR A 187 -7.59 42.54 15.46
CA THR A 187 -8.33 41.28 15.39
C THR A 187 -9.07 41.23 14.06
N VAL A 188 -8.43 40.71 13.02
CA VAL A 188 -9.11 40.37 11.77
C VAL A 188 -8.74 38.95 11.42
N ASN A 189 -9.66 38.03 11.71
CA ASN A 189 -9.47 36.62 11.41
C ASN A 189 -9.37 36.44 9.88
N PRO A 190 -8.65 35.42 9.38
CA PRO A 190 -8.66 35.07 7.96
C PRO A 190 -10.08 34.83 7.40
N ALA A 191 -11.00 34.41 8.27
CA ALA A 191 -12.43 34.31 7.98
C ALA A 191 -13.08 35.65 7.62
N ASP A 192 -12.63 36.77 8.21
CA ASP A 192 -13.22 38.09 8.03
C ASP A 192 -12.85 38.72 6.67
N LYS A 193 -11.72 38.32 6.06
CA LYS A 193 -11.35 38.73 4.70
C LYS A 193 -12.19 38.05 3.61
N LEU A 194 -12.57 36.78 3.83
CA LEU A 194 -13.49 36.06 2.94
C LEU A 194 -14.96 36.52 3.14
N ARG A 195 -15.30 36.98 4.34
CA ARG A 195 -16.62 37.54 4.69
C ARG A 195 -16.89 38.95 4.16
N LYS A 196 -15.88 39.73 3.75
CA LYS A 196 -16.05 41.13 3.28
C LYS A 196 -16.75 41.29 1.92
N LEU A 197 -17.15 40.20 1.26
CA LEU A 197 -18.07 40.26 0.12
C LEU A 197 -19.55 40.25 0.62
N LYS A 198 -19.99 41.33 1.30
CA LYS A 198 -21.38 41.71 1.75
C LYS A 198 -22.16 40.79 2.74
N ASP A 199 -21.96 40.97 4.06
CA ASP A 199 -22.73 40.60 5.30
C ASP A 199 -23.79 39.46 5.31
N ASN A 200 -24.13 38.71 6.37
CA ASN A 200 -24.00 38.82 7.84
C ASN A 200 -24.16 37.42 8.49
N HIS A 201 -23.60 37.23 9.70
CA HIS A 201 -23.79 36.15 10.68
C HIS A 201 -23.52 34.67 10.28
N GLY A 202 -22.52 34.03 10.92
CA GLY A 202 -22.28 32.59 10.77
C GLY A 202 -21.48 31.97 11.91
N GLN A 203 -22.09 30.96 12.55
CA GLN A 203 -21.66 30.21 13.74
C GLN A 203 -20.27 29.57 13.66
N ARG A 204 -19.66 29.40 14.83
CA ARG A 204 -18.35 28.77 15.08
C ARG A 204 -18.56 27.29 15.43
N ASN A 205 -18.35 26.38 14.49
CA ASN A 205 -18.34 24.95 14.79
C ASN A 205 -17.00 24.52 15.42
N LYS A 206 -17.09 23.80 16.55
CA LYS A 206 -15.94 23.25 17.29
C LYS A 206 -15.28 22.10 16.50
N PRO A 207 -13.96 21.86 16.63
CA PRO A 207 -13.28 20.78 15.91
C PRO A 207 -13.69 19.40 16.44
N ASN A 208 -13.88 18.46 15.52
CA ASN A 208 -14.10 17.04 15.81
C ASN A 208 -12.73 16.38 16.15
N PRO A 209 -12.56 15.72 17.31
CA PRO A 209 -11.25 15.24 17.78
C PRO A 209 -10.73 13.96 17.08
N ALA A 210 -11.50 13.38 16.14
CA ALA A 210 -11.14 12.12 15.48
C ALA A 210 -10.11 12.24 14.34
N ALA A 211 -9.83 13.45 13.84
CA ALA A 211 -8.82 13.68 12.82
C ALA A 211 -7.67 14.47 13.44
N GLY A 212 -6.60 13.79 13.84
CA GLY A 212 -5.43 14.44 14.40
C GLY A 212 -4.93 15.55 13.46
N ARG A 213 -5.05 16.81 13.92
CA ARG A 213 -4.26 18.03 13.59
C ARG A 213 -5.17 19.28 13.64
N PRO A 214 -4.64 20.45 14.05
CA PRO A 214 -5.36 21.71 13.89
C PRO A 214 -5.40 22.08 12.40
N VAL A 215 -6.56 21.93 11.77
CA VAL A 215 -6.82 22.43 10.42
C VAL A 215 -7.69 23.66 10.55
N LEU A 216 -7.18 24.84 10.16
CA LEU A 216 -7.99 26.05 10.12
C LEU A 216 -8.70 26.11 8.76
N ARG A 217 -10.03 25.99 8.79
CA ARG A 217 -10.89 26.14 7.61
C ARG A 217 -11.59 27.49 7.65
N SER A 218 -11.71 28.14 6.50
CA SER A 218 -12.56 29.33 6.34
C SER A 218 -13.30 29.23 5.01
N HIS A 219 -14.54 29.67 5.00
CA HIS A 219 -15.51 29.42 3.94
C HIS A 219 -16.03 30.71 3.32
N SER A 220 -16.29 30.69 2.00
CA SER A 220 -17.04 31.73 1.30
C SER A 220 -18.51 31.67 1.68
N LYS A 221 -19.28 32.67 1.27
CA LYS A 221 -20.69 32.79 1.66
C LYS A 221 -21.58 31.70 1.08
N ASN A 222 -21.25 31.26 -0.12
CA ASN A 222 -21.98 30.20 -0.81
C ASN A 222 -21.33 28.83 -0.60
N ASP A 223 -20.35 28.72 0.31
CA ASP A 223 -19.54 27.52 0.55
C ASP A 223 -18.84 26.96 -0.71
N ASP A 224 -18.74 27.78 -1.76
CA ASP A 224 -18.19 27.43 -3.06
C ASP A 224 -16.66 27.53 -3.10
N ILE A 225 -16.07 28.25 -2.15
CA ILE A 225 -14.63 28.36 -1.93
C ILE A 225 -14.30 28.14 -0.46
N VAL A 226 -13.35 27.23 -0.20
CA VAL A 226 -12.85 26.91 1.14
C VAL A 226 -11.35 27.12 1.18
N SER A 227 -10.87 27.96 2.11
CA SER A 227 -9.45 28.03 2.43
C SER A 227 -9.10 27.07 3.57
N ILE A 228 -7.99 26.34 3.42
CA ILE A 228 -7.55 25.31 4.34
C ILE A 228 -6.09 25.58 4.66
N SER A 229 -5.82 25.96 5.90
CA SER A 229 -4.46 26.17 6.37
C SER A 229 -3.98 24.99 7.21
N VAL A 230 -2.78 24.50 6.90
CA VAL A 230 -2.17 23.34 7.55
C VAL A 230 -0.73 23.65 7.92
N ARG A 231 -0.42 23.54 9.21
CA ARG A 231 0.96 23.55 9.73
C ARG A 231 1.44 22.14 10.04
N ARG A 232 2.71 21.89 9.79
CA ARG A 232 3.47 20.68 10.17
C ARG A 232 4.80 21.12 10.76
N GLY A 233 5.19 20.56 11.90
CA GLY A 233 6.40 20.98 12.62
C GLY A 233 6.22 22.33 13.32
N GLY A 234 7.06 22.58 14.31
CA GLY A 234 6.87 23.64 15.30
C GLY A 234 5.68 23.36 16.24
N ILE A 235 5.54 24.21 17.25
CA ILE A 235 4.39 24.21 18.18
C ILE A 235 3.30 25.08 17.56
N ASP A 236 2.07 24.60 17.39
CA ASP A 236 0.97 25.38 16.79
C ASP A 236 -0.15 25.67 17.77
N ASN A 237 -0.10 26.86 18.37
CA ASN A 237 -1.08 27.40 19.32
C ASN A 237 -1.86 28.59 18.72
N GLY A 238 -1.87 28.73 17.39
CA GLY A 238 -2.52 29.86 16.71
C GLY A 238 -1.72 31.18 16.75
N GLN A 239 -0.44 31.12 17.09
CA GLN A 239 0.45 32.28 17.08
C GLN A 239 0.81 32.76 15.67
N SER A 240 1.42 33.96 15.61
CA SER A 240 1.97 34.55 14.39
C SER A 240 3.01 33.65 13.72
N TYR A 241 3.19 33.85 12.42
CA TYR A 241 4.14 33.06 11.62
C TYR A 241 5.56 33.10 12.19
N ASN A 242 6.10 34.26 12.56
CA ASN A 242 7.45 34.38 13.11
C ASN A 242 7.63 33.65 14.46
N LYS A 243 6.62 33.69 15.33
CA LYS A 243 6.67 32.96 16.60
C LYS A 243 6.54 31.45 16.40
N TRP A 244 5.83 31.01 15.36
CA TRP A 244 5.83 29.60 14.96
C TRP A 244 7.17 29.17 14.38
N LEU A 245 7.73 29.97 13.46
CA LEU A 245 9.00 29.71 12.76
C LEU A 245 10.14 29.45 13.74
N SER A 246 10.23 30.23 14.83
CA SER A 246 11.26 30.06 15.86
C SER A 246 11.15 28.75 16.66
N THR A 247 10.00 28.08 16.66
CA THR A 247 9.79 26.81 17.38
C THR A 247 10.21 25.57 16.58
N ILE A 248 10.46 25.73 15.28
CA ILE A 248 10.69 24.59 14.37
C ILE A 248 11.96 23.84 14.72
N SER A 249 13.04 24.53 15.09
CA SER A 249 14.31 23.88 15.45
C SER A 249 14.17 22.98 16.68
N GLN A 250 13.26 23.33 17.60
CA GLN A 250 13.00 22.59 18.84
C GLN A 250 11.94 21.49 18.66
N CYS A 251 11.02 21.66 17.70
CA CYS A 251 9.92 20.73 17.45
C CYS A 251 9.75 20.41 15.96
N PRO A 252 10.78 19.93 15.24
CA PRO A 252 10.66 19.64 13.82
C PRO A 252 9.74 18.44 13.56
N ASN A 253 9.15 18.36 12.37
CA ASN A 253 8.38 17.20 11.93
C ASN A 253 8.70 16.89 10.45
N VAL A 254 8.27 15.73 9.95
CA VAL A 254 8.39 15.38 8.54
C VAL A 254 7.52 16.32 7.71
N ILE A 255 8.15 17.08 6.81
CA ILE A 255 7.49 18.04 5.92
C ILE A 255 7.38 17.56 4.47
N SER A 256 8.21 16.59 4.09
CA SER A 256 8.19 15.95 2.77
C SER A 256 8.80 14.55 2.85
N MET A 257 8.35 13.65 1.99
CA MET A 257 8.91 12.31 1.78
C MET A 257 8.99 12.01 0.29
N SER A 258 10.00 11.25 -0.11
CA SER A 258 10.15 10.70 -1.46
C SER A 258 10.02 9.19 -1.42
N PHE A 259 9.42 8.63 -2.45
CA PHE A 259 8.99 7.23 -2.48
C PHE A 259 9.43 6.53 -3.77
N VAL A 260 9.70 5.23 -3.67
CA VAL A 260 9.80 4.33 -4.83
C VAL A 260 8.79 3.20 -4.67
N PRO A 261 8.17 2.70 -5.75
CA PRO A 261 7.28 1.54 -5.68
C PRO A 261 8.02 0.32 -5.12
N ILE A 262 7.43 -0.42 -4.19
CA ILE A 262 8.08 -1.62 -3.63
C ILE A 262 8.38 -2.67 -4.70
N THR A 263 7.58 -2.71 -5.75
CA THR A 263 7.73 -3.59 -6.92
C THR A 263 8.98 -3.30 -7.74
N SER A 264 9.52 -2.07 -7.69
CA SER A 264 10.76 -1.75 -8.40
C SER A 264 11.98 -2.45 -7.79
N LEU A 265 11.89 -2.87 -6.52
CA LEU A 265 12.93 -3.69 -5.89
C LEU A 265 12.82 -5.18 -6.25
N LEU A 266 11.72 -5.57 -6.89
CA LEU A 266 11.37 -6.96 -7.20
C LEU A 266 11.41 -7.26 -8.70
N ASN A 267 12.06 -6.40 -9.49
CA ASN A 267 12.06 -6.49 -10.96
C ASN A 267 12.55 -7.84 -11.52
N SER A 268 13.37 -8.58 -10.77
CA SER A 268 13.88 -9.90 -11.16
C SER A 268 13.15 -11.06 -10.46
N VAL A 269 12.12 -10.78 -9.67
CA VAL A 269 11.35 -11.77 -8.91
C VAL A 269 10.11 -12.17 -9.72
N PRO A 270 9.94 -13.47 -10.03
CA PRO A 270 8.72 -13.94 -10.69
C PRO A 270 7.47 -13.60 -9.87
N GLY A 271 6.39 -13.22 -10.54
CA GLY A 271 5.16 -12.74 -9.89
C GLY A 271 5.12 -11.24 -9.57
N ASN A 272 6.21 -10.50 -9.81
CA ASN A 272 6.22 -9.02 -9.65
C ASN A 272 5.14 -8.32 -10.50
N GLY A 273 4.79 -8.87 -11.67
CA GLY A 273 3.68 -8.37 -12.48
C GLY A 273 2.34 -8.43 -11.76
N PHE A 274 2.06 -9.52 -11.03
CA PHE A 274 0.84 -9.66 -10.24
C PHE A 274 0.82 -8.71 -9.06
N LEU A 275 1.94 -8.55 -8.34
CA LEU A 275 2.05 -7.58 -7.25
C LEU A 275 1.89 -6.14 -7.76
N SER A 276 2.51 -5.80 -8.88
CA SER A 276 2.36 -4.48 -9.53
C SER A 276 0.92 -4.21 -9.93
N HIS A 277 0.22 -5.21 -10.47
CA HIS A 277 -1.20 -5.10 -10.78
C HIS A 277 -2.05 -4.93 -9.51
N ALA A 278 -1.79 -5.72 -8.47
CA ALA A 278 -2.50 -5.64 -7.19
C ALA A 278 -2.29 -4.29 -6.48
N VAL A 279 -1.06 -3.75 -6.50
CA VAL A 279 -0.75 -2.40 -5.98
C VAL A 279 -1.52 -1.33 -6.75
N ASN A 280 -1.58 -1.42 -8.08
CA ASN A 280 -2.35 -0.47 -8.89
C ASN A 280 -3.86 -0.53 -8.61
N LEU A 281 -4.41 -1.74 -8.41
CA LEU A 281 -5.81 -1.89 -8.02
C LEU A 281 -6.06 -1.31 -6.62
N TYR A 282 -5.18 -1.62 -5.66
CA TYR A 282 -5.27 -1.12 -4.29
C TYR A 282 -5.33 0.41 -4.25
N LEU A 283 -4.42 1.09 -4.96
CA LEU A 283 -4.35 2.56 -5.01
C LEU A 283 -5.53 3.23 -5.73
N ARG A 284 -6.36 2.47 -6.47
CA ARG A 284 -7.58 2.99 -7.12
C ARG A 284 -8.84 2.79 -6.28
N CYS A 285 -8.82 1.84 -5.34
CA CYS A 285 -9.97 1.48 -4.53
C CYS A 285 -10.04 2.23 -3.20
N GLU A 286 -8.93 2.83 -2.75
CA GLU A 286 -8.87 3.83 -1.67
C GLU A 286 -8.96 5.25 -2.28
#